data_AF-A0AAV4CYS1-F1
#
_entry.id   AF-A0AAV4CYS1-F1
#
_cell.length_a   1.000
_cell.length_b   1.000
_cell.length_c   1.000
_cell.angle_alpha   90.00
_cell.angle_beta   90.00
_cell.angle_gamma   90.00
#
_symmetry.space_group_name_H-M   'P 1'
#
loop_
_entity.id
_entity.type
_entity.pdbx_description
1 polymer ?
#
loop_
_entity_poly.entity_id
_entity_poly.type
_entity_poly.pdbx_seq_one_letter_code
_entity_poly.pdbx_strand_id
1 'polypeptide(L)' 'MVGRMSLDACTGLMKSMWLVSFYIKDHPDEDFIADVTAQMSEVLARVNAPGDETFEFYFDMFVLMGHKPMD' A
#
# COMPACT_ATOMS: atom_id res chain seq x y z
N MET A 1 -0.27 -7.01 -11.71
CA MET A 1 1.18 -7.21 -11.48
C MET A 1 1.36 -7.83 -10.10
N VAL A 2 2.24 -8.82 -9.94
CA VAL A 2 2.55 -9.44 -8.64
C VAL A 2 3.93 -9.02 -8.20
N GLY A 3 4.06 -8.49 -6.99
CA GLY A 3 5.35 -8.20 -6.38
C GLY A 3 5.37 -8.66 -4.92
N ARG A 4 6.55 -8.62 -4.30
CA ARG A 4 6.71 -8.82 -2.85
C ARG A 4 7.09 -7.51 -2.21
N MET A 5 6.50 -7.20 -1.05
CA MET A 5 6.82 -6.00 -0.28
C MET A 5 6.91 -6.34 1.21
N SER A 6 7.74 -5.58 1.93
CA SER A 6 7.72 -5.56 3.40
C SER A 6 6.59 -4.67 3.91
N LEU A 7 6.22 -4.82 5.18
CA LEU A 7 5.23 -3.97 5.82
C LEU A 7 5.68 -2.49 5.86
N ASP A 8 6.98 -2.24 6.01
CA ASP A 8 7.56 -0.91 5.95
C ASP A 8 7.37 -0.26 4.56
N ALA A 9 7.64 -1.00 3.50
CA ALA A 9 7.42 -0.53 2.13
C ALA A 9 5.93 -0.26 1.85
N CYS A 10 5.04 -1.12 2.35
CA CYS A 10 3.60 -0.92 2.26
C CYS A 10 3.15 0.34 3.01
N THR A 11 3.67 0.57 4.21
CA THR A 11 3.40 1.76 5.02
C THR A 11 3.86 3.03 4.31
N GLY A 12 5.06 3.01 3.72
CA GLY A 12 5.56 4.10 2.89
C GLY A 12 4.67 4.37 1.67
N LEU A 13 4.17 3.32 1.02
CA LEU A 13 3.23 3.46 -0.09
C LEU A 13 1.92 4.12 0.35
N MET A 14 1.31 3.69 1.46
CA MET A 14 0.09 4.31 2.00
C MET A 14 0.29 5.81 2.25
N LYS A 15 1.40 6.19 2.89
CA LYS A 15 1.74 7.60 3.16
C LYS A 15 1.96 8.43 1.89
N SER A 16 2.25 7.81 0.75
CA SER A 16 2.39 8.51 -0.53
C SER A 16 1.06 8.72 -1.28
N MET A 17 -0.02 8.08 -0.84
CA MET A 17 -1.34 8.25 -1.45
C MET A 17 -1.94 9.60 -1.07
N TRP A 18 -2.37 10.36 -2.07
CA TRP A 18 -2.91 11.72 -1.89
C TRP A 18 -4.04 11.80 -0.84
N LEU A 19 -4.95 10.82 -0.80
CA LEU A 19 -6.04 10.75 0.17
C LEU A 19 -5.53 10.68 1.61
N VAL A 20 -4.46 9.91 1.85
CA VAL A 20 -3.82 9.78 3.16
C VAL A 20 -3.18 11.11 3.56
N SER A 21 -2.47 11.75 2.64
CA SER A 21 -1.86 13.06 2.88
C SER A 21 -2.90 14.14 3.22
N PHE A 22 -4.06 14.13 2.55
CA PHE A 22 -5.18 15.03 2.88
C PHE A 22 -5.77 14.72 4.26
N TYR A 23 -6.01 13.45 4.56
CA TYR A 23 -6.57 13.03 5.85
C TYR A 23 -5.69 13.47 7.03
N ILE A 24 -4.38 13.20 6.95
CA ILE A 24 -3.40 13.56 8.01
C ILE A 24 -3.36 15.07 8.21
N LYS A 25 -3.49 15.85 7.13
CA LYS A 25 -3.54 17.31 7.22
C LYS A 25 -4.77 17.80 8.00
N ASP A 26 -5.93 17.18 7.79
CA ASP A 26 -7.19 17.57 8.43
C ASP A 26 -7.32 16.99 9.85
N HIS A 27 -6.56 15.94 10.18
CA HIS A 27 -6.58 15.23 11.47
C HIS A 27 -5.13 15.05 12.02
N PRO A 28 -4.44 16.14 12.38
CA PRO A 28 -3.01 16.07 12.74
C PRO A 28 -2.71 15.31 14.04
N ASP A 29 -3.71 15.13 14.89
CA ASP A 29 -3.59 14.39 16.16
C ASP A 29 -3.85 12.88 16.00
N GLU A 30 -4.26 12.44 14.81
CA GLU A 30 -4.54 11.03 14.51
C GLU A 30 -3.39 10.42 13.69
N ASP A 31 -2.84 9.30 14.17
CA ASP A 31 -1.91 8.48 13.39
C ASP A 31 -2.57 7.15 12.97
N PHE A 32 -3.63 7.27 12.16
CA PHE A 32 -4.37 6.09 11.70
C PHE A 32 -3.49 5.13 10.88
N ILE A 33 -2.41 5.62 10.26
CA ILE A 33 -1.47 4.78 9.53
C ILE A 33 -0.71 3.88 10.50
N ALA A 34 -0.26 4.39 11.64
CA ALA A 34 0.34 3.56 12.68
C ALA A 34 -0.64 2.49 13.18
N ASP A 35 -1.91 2.84 13.38
CA ASP A 35 -2.95 1.90 13.81
C ASP A 35 -3.18 0.78 12.78
N VAL A 36 -3.28 1.13 11.49
CA VAL A 36 -3.42 0.16 10.40
C VAL A 36 -2.17 -0.71 10.28
N THR A 37 -0.97 -0.13 10.36
CA THR A 37 0.29 -0.87 10.30
C THR A 37 0.41 -1.87 11.45
N ALA A 38 -0.01 -1.51 12.67
CA ALA A 38 -0.03 -2.43 13.81
C ALA A 38 -0.97 -3.63 13.57
N GLN A 39 -2.18 -3.37 13.06
CA GLN A 39 -3.14 -4.43 12.72
C GLN A 39 -2.61 -5.34 11.61
N MET A 40 -1.98 -4.77 10.57
CA MET A 40 -1.35 -5.55 9.50
C MET A 40 -0.21 -6.42 10.03
N SER A 41 0.63 -5.90 10.92
CA SER A 41 1.70 -6.67 11.56
C SER A 41 1.16 -7.89 12.31
N GLU A 42 0.08 -7.71 13.07
CA GLU A 42 -0.57 -8.81 13.80
C GLU A 42 -1.13 -9.88 12.85
N VAL A 43 -1.77 -9.47 11.75
CA VAL A 43 -2.30 -10.41 10.75
C VAL A 43 -1.17 -11.15 10.05
N LEU A 44 -0.13 -10.44 9.61
CA LEU A 44 1.02 -11.02 8.90
C LEU A 44 1.75 -12.04 9.77
N ALA A 45 1.92 -11.78 11.07
CA ALA A 45 2.52 -12.72 11.99
C ALA A 45 1.76 -14.05 12.12
N ARG A 46 0.45 -14.07 11.80
CA ARG A 46 -0.38 -15.29 11.85
C ARG A 46 -0.36 -16.09 10.55
N VAL A 47 -0.06 -15.44 9.42
CA VAL A 47 -0.18 -16.05 8.09
C VAL A 47 1.16 -16.32 7.42
N ASN A 48 2.20 -15.55 7.75
CA ASN A 48 3.53 -15.75 7.19
C ASN A 48 4.25 -16.91 7.86
N ALA A 49 5.04 -17.64 7.06
CA ALA A 49 5.95 -18.63 7.60
C ALA A 49 6.99 -17.94 8.52
N PRO A 50 7.49 -18.61 9.57
CA PRO A 50 8.54 -18.06 10.41
C PRO A 50 9.75 -17.58 9.60
N GLY A 51 10.11 -16.31 9.73
CA GLY A 51 11.22 -15.68 8.99
C GLY A 51 10.84 -15.04 7.65
N ASP A 52 9.58 -15.09 7.21
CA ASP A 52 9.13 -14.33 6.03
C ASP A 52 8.66 -12.93 6.43
N GLU A 53 9.49 -11.93 6.13
CA GLU A 53 9.25 -10.51 6.40
C GLU A 53 8.52 -9.79 5.25
N THR A 54 8.15 -10.53 4.20
CA THR A 54 7.51 -9.99 3.01
C THR A 54 6.18 -10.68 2.72
N PHE A 55 5.30 -10.00 2.00
CA PHE A 55 4.04 -10.56 1.53
C PHE A 55 3.80 -10.19 0.07
N GLU A 56 2.98 -11.00 -0.60
CA GLU A 56 2.58 -10.73 -1.96
C GLU A 56 1.59 -9.57 -2.02
N PHE A 57 1.78 -8.68 -2.99
CA PHE A 57 0.86 -7.60 -3.25
C PHE A 57 0.44 -7.59 -4.72
N TYR A 58 -0.76 -7.08 -4.92
CA TYR A 58 -1.45 -7.10 -6.20
C TYR A 58 -2.00 -5.70 -6.47
N PHE A 59 -1.71 -5.16 -7.66
CA PHE A 59 -2.40 -3.99 -8.18
C PHE A 59 -3.13 -4.37 -9.47
N ASP A 60 -4.39 -3.96 -9.52
CA ASP A 60 -5.18 -3.95 -10.74
C ASP A 60 -4.62 -2.89 -11.68
N MET A 61 -4.36 -3.29 -12.91
CA MET A 61 -3.87 -2.39 -13.95
C MET A 61 -4.95 -2.23 -15.01
N PHE A 62 -5.31 -0.98 -15.28
CA PHE A 62 -6.13 -0.62 -16.43
C PHE A 62 -5.26 0.05 -17.49
N VAL A 63 -5.29 -0.47 -18.72
CA VAL A 63 -4.51 0.07 -19.84
C VAL A 63 -5.50 0.61 -20.87
N LEU A 64 -5.46 1.92 -21.10
CA LEU A 64 -6.20 2.57 -22.18
C LEU A 64 -5.30 2.65 -23.42
N MET A 65 -5.71 1.99 -24.50
CA MET A 65 -5.01 2.05 -25.78
C MET A 65 -5.83 2.84 -26.79
N GLY A 66 -5.13 3.62 -27.63
CA GLY A 66 -5.73 4.36 -28.73
C GLY A 66 -4.77 4.43 -29.91
N HIS A 67 -5.29 4.50 -31.12
CA HIS A 67 -4.50 4.79 -32.30
C HIS A 67 -4.27 6.29 -32.42
N LYS A 68 -3.02 6.71 -32.60
CA LYS A 68 -2.71 8.07 -33.01
C LYS A 68 -3.28 8.27 -34.44
N PRO A 69 -4.15 9.27 -34.68
CA PRO A 69 -4.59 9.60 -36.03
C PRO A 69 -3.38 9.90 -36.93
N MET A 70 -3.41 9.37 -38.14
CA MET A 70 -2.40 9.63 -39.16
C MET A 70 -2.95 10.71 -40.07
N ASP A 71 -2.70 11.97 -39.72
CA ASP A 71 -2.71 13.07 -40.68
C ASP A 71 -1.40 13.05 -41.50
#